data_AF-A0A2N2NN61-F1
#
_entry.id   AF-A0A2N2NN61-F1
#
_cell.length_a   1.000
_cell.length_b   1.000
_cell.length_c   1.000
_cell.angle_alpha   90.00
_cell.angle_beta   90.00
_cell.angle_gamma   90.00
#
_symmetry.space_group_name_H-M   'P 1'
#
loop_
_entity.id
_entity.type
_entity.pdbx_description
1 polymer ?
#
loop_
_entity_poly.entity_id
_entity_poly.type
_entity_poly.pdbx_seq_one_letter_code
_entity_poly.pdbx_strand_id
1 'polypeptide(L)'
;MTAPFMRPPDPEYAFEVGDIVEVLCDHDRKGERVRGWLRGIVVQTDPKMVAVQFRANVYLTDGWMVPDHILWFPQTSGQIRKPRKRPVLSEE
;
A
#
# COMPACT_ATOMS: atom_id res chain seq x y z
N MET A 1 18.87 39.93 15.87
CA MET A 1 18.48 38.72 16.64
C MET A 1 17.74 37.81 15.67
N THR A 2 18.37 36.71 15.24
CA THR A 2 17.74 35.71 14.37
C THR A 2 16.99 34.71 15.25
N ALA A 3 15.67 34.64 15.09
CA ALA A 3 14.86 33.64 15.77
C ALA A 3 15.31 32.22 15.35
N PRO A 4 15.39 31.25 16.27
CA PRO A 4 15.74 29.88 15.92
C PRO A 4 14.63 29.29 15.03
N PHE A 5 14.99 28.92 13.80
CA PHE A 5 14.11 28.19 12.90
C PHE A 5 13.98 26.75 13.42
N MET A 6 12.88 26.47 14.12
CA MET A 6 12.51 25.10 14.48
C MET A 6 11.92 24.43 13.23
N ARG A 7 12.61 23.44 12.68
CA ARG A 7 12.04 22.61 11.61
C ARG A 7 10.85 21.85 12.21
N PRO A 8 9.69 21.80 11.54
CA PRO A 8 8.63 20.90 11.94
C PRO A 8 9.19 19.47 12.04
N PRO A 9 8.77 18.67 13.03
CA PRO A 9 9.10 17.25 13.04
C PRO A 9 8.62 16.61 11.74
N ASP A 10 9.40 15.67 11.20
CA ASP A 10 8.97 14.92 10.02
C ASP A 10 7.66 14.18 10.36
N PRO A 11 6.64 14.25 9.50
CA PRO A 11 5.43 13.47 9.69
C PRO A 11 5.81 11.98 9.65
N GLU A 12 5.58 11.26 10.76
CA GLU A 12 5.67 9.80 10.77
C GLU A 12 4.57 9.23 9.85
N TYR A 13 4.95 8.91 8.62
CA TYR A 13 4.06 8.17 7.72
C TYR A 13 4.00 6.70 8.14
N ALA A 14 2.82 6.10 8.11
CA ALA A 14 2.67 4.67 8.43
C ALA A 14 3.38 3.75 7.41
N PHE A 15 3.62 4.28 6.22
CA PHE A 15 4.23 3.62 5.06
C PHE A 15 5.27 4.54 4.42
N GLU A 16 6.35 3.96 3.92
CA GLU A 16 7.41 4.66 3.19
C GLU A 16 7.53 4.15 1.75
N VAL A 17 8.07 4.98 0.85
CA VAL A 17 8.35 4.55 -0.54
C VAL A 17 9.34 3.38 -0.53
N GLY A 18 8.99 2.32 -1.26
CA GLY A 18 9.74 1.06 -1.27
C GLY A 18 9.21 0.01 -0.30
N ASP A 19 8.30 0.37 0.63
CA ASP A 19 7.67 -0.61 1.51
C ASP A 19 6.89 -1.65 0.71
N ILE A 20 7.03 -2.90 1.14
CA ILE A 20 6.17 -3.98 0.69
C ILE A 20 4.93 -3.98 1.57
N VAL A 21 3.75 -3.97 0.96
CA VAL A 21 2.46 -3.94 1.67
C VAL A 21 1.51 -5.00 1.11
N GLU A 22 0.48 -5.33 1.88
CA GLU A 22 -0.67 -6.11 1.40
C GLU A 22 -1.91 -5.23 1.38
N VAL A 23 -2.66 -5.28 0.28
CA VAL A 23 -3.85 -4.47 0.05
C VAL A 23 -5.04 -5.36 -0.27
N LEU A 24 -6.19 -5.09 0.35
CA LEU A 24 -7.46 -5.75 0.06
C LEU A 24 -8.12 -5.08 -1.14
N CYS A 25 -7.98 -5.66 -2.33
CA CYS A 25 -8.54 -5.12 -3.57
C CYS A 25 -9.02 -6.21 -4.53
N ASP A 26 -9.78 -5.79 -5.54
CA ASP A 26 -10.14 -6.64 -6.67
C ASP A 26 -8.93 -6.74 -7.62
N HIS A 27 -8.54 -7.96 -7.95
CA HIS A 27 -7.36 -8.23 -8.77
C HIS A 27 -7.46 -9.56 -9.51
N ASP A 28 -6.61 -9.72 -10.51
CA ASP A 28 -6.48 -10.99 -11.23
C ASP A 28 -5.69 -12.01 -10.42
N ARG A 29 -6.28 -13.19 -10.26
CA ARG A 29 -5.62 -14.36 -9.71
C ARG A 29 -5.96 -15.57 -10.56
N LYS A 30 -4.93 -16.14 -11.22
CA LYS A 30 -5.07 -17.29 -12.11
C LYS A 30 -6.07 -17.07 -13.27
N GLY A 31 -6.16 -15.84 -13.77
CA GLY A 31 -7.06 -15.49 -14.88
C GLY A 31 -8.50 -15.20 -14.46
N GLU A 32 -8.80 -15.21 -13.15
CA GLU A 32 -10.09 -14.83 -12.62
C GLU A 32 -9.97 -13.57 -11.75
N ARG A 33 -10.95 -12.67 -11.86
CA ARG A 33 -11.07 -11.50 -10.98
C ARG A 33 -11.56 -11.96 -9.60
N VAL A 34 -10.76 -11.68 -8.57
CA VAL A 34 -11.07 -12.01 -7.18
C VAL A 34 -10.89 -10.79 -6.27
N ARG A 35 -11.62 -10.75 -5.16
CA ARG A 35 -11.40 -9.77 -4.09
C ARG A 35 -10.57 -10.39 -2.97
N GLY A 36 -9.41 -9.84 -2.68
CA GLY A 36 -8.54 -10.41 -1.65
C GLY A 36 -7.29 -9.58 -1.37
N TRP A 37 -6.45 -10.08 -0.47
CA TRP A 37 -5.18 -9.45 -0.16
C TRP A 37 -4.16 -9.72 -1.28
N LEU A 38 -3.68 -8.64 -1.90
CA LEU A 38 -2.65 -8.65 -2.91
C LEU A 38 -1.43 -7.89 -2.42
N ARG A 39 -0.25 -8.45 -2.68
CA ARG A 39 1.03 -7.84 -2.31
C ARG A 39 1.42 -6.78 -3.34
N GLY A 40 1.82 -5.60 -2.88
CA GLY A 40 2.25 -4.48 -3.70
C GLY A 40 3.45 -3.75 -3.09
N ILE A 41 3.93 -2.74 -3.80
CA ILE A 41 5.05 -1.88 -3.37
C ILE A 41 4.56 -0.45 -3.31
N VAL A 42 4.86 0.25 -2.22
CA VAL A 42 4.57 1.68 -2.08
C VAL A 42 5.48 2.47 -3.01
N VAL A 43 4.88 3.24 -3.92
CA VAL A 43 5.62 4.06 -4.91
C VAL A 43 5.53 5.54 -4.62
N GLN A 44 4.52 5.97 -3.86
CA GLN A 44 4.35 7.36 -3.45
C GLN A 44 3.62 7.43 -2.11
N THR A 45 4.00 8.41 -1.30
CA THR A 45 3.33 8.72 -0.03
C THR A 45 3.12 10.22 0.08
N ASP A 46 2.01 10.60 0.69
CA ASP A 46 1.74 11.95 1.17
C ASP A 46 1.03 11.85 2.54
N PRO A 47 0.85 12.95 3.30
CA PRO A 47 0.24 12.89 4.63
C PRO A 47 -1.15 12.29 4.73
N LYS A 48 -1.88 12.15 3.62
CA LYS A 48 -3.24 11.59 3.58
C LYS A 48 -3.30 10.28 2.85
N MET A 49 -2.53 10.12 1.77
CA MET A 49 -2.66 9.03 0.83
C MET A 49 -1.35 8.27 0.63
N VAL A 50 -1.49 7.02 0.21
CA VAL A 50 -0.41 6.12 -0.19
C VAL A 50 -0.77 5.46 -1.51
N ALA A 51 0.15 5.50 -2.47
CA ALA A 51 0.01 4.86 -3.76
C ALA A 51 0.79 3.53 -3.76
N VAL A 52 0.09 2.45 -4.13
CA VAL A 52 0.65 1.10 -4.15
C VAL A 52 0.60 0.57 -5.58
N GLN A 53 1.77 0.19 -6.10
CA GLN A 53 1.95 -0.45 -7.40
C GLN A 53 1.81 -1.97 -7.26
N PHE A 54 1.06 -2.57 -8.18
CA PHE A 54 0.87 -4.02 -8.26
C PHE A 54 1.47 -4.60 -9.54
N ARG A 55 1.78 -5.91 -9.49
CA ARG A 55 2.23 -6.69 -10.66
C ARG A 55 1.08 -7.38 -11.40
N ALA A 56 -0.06 -7.56 -10.74
CA ALA A 56 -1.26 -8.14 -11.33
C ALA A 56 -2.21 -7.01 -11.75
N ASN A 57 -3.11 -7.30 -12.69
CA ASN A 57 -4.21 -6.40 -13.02
C ASN A 57 -5.05 -6.17 -11.76
N VAL A 58 -5.38 -4.91 -11.49
CA VAL A 58 -6.23 -4.49 -10.38
C VAL A 58 -7.41 -3.69 -10.90
N TYR A 59 -8.49 -3.69 -10.14
CA TYR A 59 -9.77 -3.13 -10.57
C TYR A 59 -10.32 -2.15 -9.54
N LEU A 60 -10.95 -1.09 -10.04
CA LEU A 60 -11.77 -0.19 -9.24
C LEU A 60 -13.09 -0.88 -8.84
N THR A 61 -13.80 -0.27 -7.89
CA THR A 61 -15.07 -0.81 -7.37
C THR A 61 -16.18 -0.89 -8.41
N ASP A 62 -16.13 -0.03 -9.43
CA ASP A 62 -17.04 -0.03 -10.58
C ASP A 62 -16.65 -1.05 -11.66
N GLY A 63 -15.54 -1.78 -11.46
CA GLY A 63 -15.08 -2.86 -12.32
C GLY A 63 -14.10 -2.45 -13.41
N TRP A 64 -13.70 -1.18 -13.49
CA TRP A 64 -12.67 -0.76 -14.44
C TRP A 64 -11.29 -1.28 -14.03
N MET A 65 -10.58 -1.87 -14.99
CA MET A 65 -9.18 -2.23 -14.84
C MET A 65 -8.33 -0.97 -14.80
N VAL A 66 -7.38 -0.89 -13.86
CA VAL A 66 -6.48 0.25 -13.74
C VAL A 66 -5.23 0.02 -14.58
N PRO A 67 -4.96 0.81 -15.64
CA PRO A 67 -3.92 0.50 -16.63
C PRO A 67 -2.49 0.68 -16.10
N ASP A 68 -2.28 1.51 -15.07
CA ASP A 68 -0.97 1.66 -14.41
C ASP A 68 -0.76 0.62 -13.30
N HIS A 69 -1.79 -0.16 -12.96
CA HIS A 69 -1.83 -1.06 -11.80
C HIS A 69 -1.46 -0.37 -10.48
N ILE A 70 -1.82 0.89 -10.30
CA ILE A 70 -1.62 1.67 -9.07
C ILE A 70 -2.97 1.94 -8.42
N LEU A 71 -3.09 1.62 -7.13
CA LEU A 71 -4.23 2.04 -6.33
C LEU A 71 -3.79 2.97 -5.21
N TRP A 72 -4.64 3.97 -4.96
CA TRP A 72 -4.45 4.97 -3.92
C TRP A 72 -5.34 4.66 -2.73
N PHE A 73 -4.76 4.69 -1.53
CA PHE A 73 -5.48 4.47 -0.27
C PHE A 73 -5.19 5.58 0.71
N PRO A 74 -6.16 5.96 1.57
CA PRO A 74 -5.87 6.75 2.75
C PRO A 74 -4.86 6.02 3.65
N GLN A 75 -3.92 6.74 4.26
CA GLN A 75 -2.94 6.15 5.19
C GLN A 75 -3.60 5.41 6.37
N THR A 76 -4.81 5.82 6.76
CA THR A 76 -5.59 5.23 7.85
C THR A 76 -6.54 4.10 7.39
N SER A 77 -6.50 3.72 6.11
CA SER A 77 -7.39 2.69 5.58
C SER A 77 -7.05 1.31 6.16
N GLY A 78 -8.07 0.61 6.69
CA GLY A 78 -7.93 -0.79 7.10
C GLY A 78 -7.75 -1.78 5.94
N GLN A 79 -7.77 -1.29 4.69
CA GLN A 79 -7.56 -2.11 3.48
C GLN A 79 -6.10 -2.19 3.07
N ILE A 80 -5.18 -1.47 3.72
CA ILE A 80 -3.74 -1.59 3.52
C ILE A 80 -3.08 -2.00 4.83
N ARG A 81 -2.10 -2.91 4.78
CA ARG A 81 -1.33 -3.33 5.95
C ARG A 81 0.10 -3.69 5.61
N LYS A 82 0.99 -3.60 6.61
CA LYS A 82 2.31 -4.22 6.52
C LYS A 82 2.17 -5.75 6.38
N PRO A 83 3.05 -6.43 5.65
CA PRO A 83 2.93 -7.85 5.38
C PRO A 83 2.95 -8.59 6.71
N ARG A 84 2.00 -9.50 6.91
CA ARG A 84 2.07 -10.39 8.06
C ARG A 84 3.32 -11.24 7.91
N LYS A 85 4.27 -11.12 8.85
CA LYS A 85 5.38 -12.08 8.95
C LYS A 85 4.75 -13.48 8.98
N ARG A 86 5.11 -14.34 8.03
CA ARG A 86 4.77 -15.77 8.17
C ARG A 86 5.36 -16.20 9.51
N PRO A 87 4.60 -16.85 10.41
CA PRO A 87 5.23 -17.54 11.51
C PRO A 87 6.22 -18.51 10.88
N VAL A 88 7.50 -18.31 11.18
CA VAL A 88 8.51 -19.35 10.97
C VAL A 88 8.00 -20.52 11.79
N LEU A 89 7.53 -21.58 11.11
CA LEU A 89 7.43 -22.86 11.75
C LEU A 89 8.87 -23.22 12.11
N SER A 90 9.21 -23.04 13.38
CA SER A 90 10.38 -23.69 13.96
C SER A 90 10.14 -25.20 13.77
N GLU A 91 10.82 -25.80 12.81
CA GLU A 91 11.05 -27.24 12.85
C GLU A 91 11.98 -27.49 14.03
N GLU A 92 11.42 -28.05 15.11
CA GLU A 92 12.16 -28.79 16.15
C GLU A 92 12.36 -30.24 15.71
#